data_AF-A0A1X6N996-F1
#
_entry.id   AF-A0A1X6N996-F1
#
_cell.length_a   1.000
_cell.length_b   1.000
_cell.length_c   1.000
_cell.angle_alpha   90.00
_cell.angle_beta   90.00
_cell.angle_gamma   90.00
#
_symmetry.space_group_name_H-M   'P 1'
#
loop_
_entity.id
_entity.type
_entity.pdbx_description
1 polymer ?
#
loop_
_entity_poly.entity_id
_entity_poly.type
_entity_poly.pdbx_seq_one_letter_code
_entity_poly.pdbx_strand_id
1 'polypeptide(L)'
;MVEALEAKKLKEHAKLKEYLALTDEVIVKKNGRDWSRDAFDLTTRVLHVNPEFYTVWNYRRHILVHGIFPTRSVLCTPPEINEILTTDLSLTTAHLKQHPKVYWIWNHRRWCLENVPVGPTEDDPDGWRRANWNKELFVVERMLDADARNFHAWNYRRYVLASTPVQRAEQAELTYTTRKIEANFSNFSAWHQRSKVLTSLWDSGKLDIKKSKEDEYELVKNAMYTDPGDQSVWIYHRWLVEPGNDYEILRREITSIQELLDEQPDSKWCMESLVFYHRLQLRNHSSRLTDTDKQGIVQRCLQLLNDLQAVDSPRRQRYIDLSTEVQKLA
;
A
#
# COMPACT_ATOMS: atom_id res chain seq x y z
N MET A 1 -22.12 -11.20 35.61
CA MET A 1 -21.88 -11.38 34.16
C MET A 1 -23.12 -11.06 33.33
N VAL A 2 -24.31 -11.52 33.71
CA VAL A 2 -25.59 -11.19 33.04
C VAL A 2 -25.94 -9.71 33.15
N GLU A 3 -25.88 -9.12 34.36
CA GLU A 3 -26.16 -7.69 34.58
C GLU A 3 -25.23 -6.75 33.79
N ALA A 4 -23.95 -7.10 33.68
CA ALA A 4 -22.98 -6.33 32.89
C ALA A 4 -23.29 -6.39 31.38
N LEU A 5 -23.80 -7.53 30.90
CA LEU A 5 -24.22 -7.69 29.50
C LEU A 5 -25.52 -6.90 29.22
N GLU A 6 -26.47 -6.90 30.15
CA GLU A 6 -27.71 -6.12 30.05
C GLU A 6 -27.44 -4.61 30.08
N ALA A 7 -26.58 -4.15 30.99
CA ALA A 7 -26.15 -2.76 31.03
C ALA A 7 -25.45 -2.33 29.73
N LYS A 8 -24.62 -3.20 29.13
CA LYS A 8 -24.00 -2.96 27.82
C LYS A 8 -25.04 -2.83 26.71
N LYS A 9 -26.02 -3.74 26.65
CA LYS A 9 -27.11 -3.72 25.66
C LYS A 9 -27.96 -2.44 25.78
N LEU A 10 -28.30 -2.02 26.98
CA LEU A 10 -29.05 -0.77 27.21
C LEU A 10 -28.28 0.45 26.71
N LYS A 11 -26.96 0.51 26.97
CA LYS A 11 -26.08 1.57 26.48
C LYS A 11 -25.98 1.58 24.95
N GLU A 12 -25.87 0.41 24.32
CA GLU A 12 -25.85 0.27 22.86
C GLU A 12 -27.19 0.69 22.23
N HIS A 13 -28.31 0.32 22.85
CA HIS A 13 -29.65 0.71 22.38
C HIS A 13 -29.86 2.22 22.44
N ALA A 14 -29.43 2.87 23.54
CA ALA A 14 -29.48 4.33 23.66
C ALA A 14 -28.64 5.03 22.58
N LYS A 15 -27.41 4.55 22.34
CA LYS A 15 -26.55 5.07 21.26
C LYS A 15 -27.16 4.87 19.87
N LEU A 16 -27.78 3.71 19.63
CA LEU A 16 -28.44 3.42 18.36
C LEU A 16 -29.62 4.38 18.13
N LYS A 17 -30.44 4.62 19.16
CA LYS A 17 -31.57 5.56 19.07
C LYS A 17 -31.10 6.98 18.73
N GLU A 18 -30.03 7.45 19.37
CA GLU A 18 -29.43 8.76 19.06
C GLU A 18 -28.88 8.81 17.64
N TYR A 19 -28.17 7.76 17.20
CA TYR A 19 -27.64 7.67 15.85
C TYR A 19 -28.72 7.65 14.77
N LEU A 20 -29.84 6.95 15.00
CA LEU A 20 -30.99 6.93 14.09
C LEU A 20 -31.62 8.32 13.98
N ALA A 21 -31.83 9.02 15.10
CA ALA A 21 -32.36 10.38 15.09
C ALA A 21 -31.45 11.36 14.31
N LEU A 22 -30.13 11.29 14.55
CA LEU A 22 -29.14 12.07 13.80
C LEU A 22 -29.15 11.75 12.29
N THR A 23 -29.33 10.48 11.96
CA THR A 23 -29.38 10.00 10.57
C THR A 23 -30.64 10.52 9.87
N ASP A 24 -31.81 10.44 10.52
CA ASP A 24 -33.05 10.95 9.96
C ASP A 24 -32.96 12.46 9.72
N GLU A 25 -32.43 13.21 10.70
CA GLU A 25 -32.25 14.66 10.60
C GLU A 25 -31.34 15.04 9.43
N VAL A 26 -30.17 14.39 9.29
CA VAL A 26 -29.22 14.73 8.22
C VAL A 26 -29.75 14.37 6.84
N ILE A 27 -30.54 13.29 6.73
CA ILE A 27 -31.16 12.89 5.46
C ILE A 27 -32.28 13.85 5.07
N VAL A 28 -33.10 14.31 6.02
CA VAL A 28 -34.12 15.34 5.76
C VAL A 28 -33.46 16.62 5.24
N LYS A 29 -32.42 17.13 5.92
CA LYS A 29 -31.68 18.32 5.48
C LYS A 29 -31.03 18.14 4.11
N LYS A 30 -30.40 16.99 3.85
CA LYS A 30 -29.83 16.63 2.54
C LYS A 30 -30.87 16.66 1.43
N ASN A 31 -32.02 16.01 1.64
CA ASN A 31 -33.09 15.94 0.64
C ASN A 31 -33.70 17.32 0.38
N GLY A 32 -33.77 18.18 1.41
CA GLY A 32 -34.16 19.58 1.31
C GLY A 32 -33.10 20.49 0.68
N ARG A 33 -31.91 19.99 0.34
CA ARG A 33 -30.77 20.78 -0.17
C ARG A 33 -30.38 21.93 0.77
N ASP A 34 -30.44 21.70 2.08
CA ASP A 34 -29.98 22.65 3.08
C ASP A 34 -28.45 22.73 3.05
N TRP A 35 -27.91 23.89 2.70
CA TRP A 35 -26.46 24.16 2.63
C TRP A 35 -25.96 25.07 3.77
N SER A 36 -26.70 25.13 4.88
CA SER A 36 -26.37 25.97 6.03
C SER A 36 -25.16 25.48 6.84
N ARG A 37 -24.63 26.35 7.71
CA ARG A 37 -23.61 25.96 8.72
C ARG A 37 -24.15 24.93 9.71
N ASP A 38 -25.42 25.02 10.10
CA ASP A 38 -26.06 24.03 10.97
C ASP A 38 -26.06 22.64 10.32
N ALA A 39 -26.36 22.56 9.02
CA ALA A 39 -26.26 21.30 8.27
C ALA A 39 -24.82 20.78 8.22
N PHE A 40 -23.83 21.67 8.06
CA PHE A 40 -22.41 21.31 8.08
C PHE A 40 -22.00 20.72 9.44
N ASP A 41 -22.37 21.36 10.54
CA ASP A 41 -22.07 20.90 11.89
C ASP A 41 -22.78 19.58 12.22
N LEU A 42 -24.02 19.40 11.73
CA LEU A 42 -24.72 18.13 11.83
C LEU A 42 -23.95 17.00 11.12
N THR A 43 -23.37 17.25 9.93
CA THR A 43 -22.53 16.23 9.29
C THR A 43 -21.32 15.85 10.14
N THR A 44 -20.70 16.80 10.85
CA THR A 44 -19.60 16.51 11.79
C THR A 44 -20.05 15.55 12.89
N ARG A 45 -21.21 15.82 13.51
CA ARG A 45 -21.78 14.99 14.57
C ARG A 45 -22.07 13.57 14.09
N VAL A 46 -22.69 13.44 12.92
CA VAL A 46 -22.99 12.12 12.33
C VAL A 46 -21.72 11.34 12.01
N LEU A 47 -20.71 11.99 11.41
CA LEU A 47 -19.45 11.35 11.02
C LEU A 47 -18.57 10.97 12.22
N HIS A 48 -18.71 11.66 13.34
CA HIS A 48 -18.07 11.26 14.60
C HIS A 48 -18.62 9.93 15.12
N VAL A 49 -19.90 9.64 14.86
CA VAL A 49 -20.54 8.37 15.24
C VAL A 49 -20.31 7.28 14.18
N ASN A 50 -20.45 7.61 12.90
CA ASN A 50 -20.26 6.68 11.79
C ASN A 50 -19.49 7.32 10.62
N PRO A 51 -18.15 7.21 10.59
CA PRO A 51 -17.35 7.73 9.49
C PRO A 51 -17.44 6.90 8.20
N GLU A 52 -18.09 5.74 8.19
CA GLU A 52 -18.33 4.97 6.96
C GLU A 52 -19.50 5.49 6.14
N PHE A 53 -20.30 6.40 6.71
CA PHE A 53 -21.53 6.87 6.07
C PHE A 53 -21.25 7.82 4.90
N TYR A 54 -20.94 7.24 3.74
CA TYR A 54 -20.50 7.95 2.55
C TYR A 54 -21.46 9.03 2.04
N THR A 55 -22.76 8.82 2.23
CA THR A 55 -23.77 9.80 1.84
C THR A 55 -23.60 11.11 2.60
N VAL A 56 -23.16 11.05 3.86
CA VAL A 56 -22.91 12.23 4.69
C VAL A 56 -21.61 12.92 4.28
N TRP A 57 -20.56 12.19 3.90
CA TRP A 57 -19.36 12.80 3.31
C TRP A 57 -19.67 13.53 2.00
N ASN A 58 -20.48 12.93 1.12
CA ASN A 58 -20.95 13.59 -0.10
C ASN A 58 -21.75 14.85 0.24
N TYR A 59 -22.68 14.76 1.18
CA TYR A 59 -23.50 15.90 1.60
C TYR A 59 -22.65 17.02 2.21
N ARG A 60 -21.67 16.71 3.05
CA ARG A 60 -20.70 17.67 3.60
C ARG A 60 -19.96 18.43 2.50
N ARG A 61 -19.49 17.74 1.46
CA ARG A 61 -18.86 18.38 0.29
C ARG A 61 -19.82 19.28 -0.49
N HIS A 62 -21.07 18.86 -0.67
CA HIS A 62 -22.09 19.69 -1.31
C HIS A 62 -22.38 20.96 -0.49
N ILE A 63 -22.45 20.87 0.84
CA ILE A 63 -22.61 22.04 1.72
C ILE A 63 -21.43 23.01 1.55
N LEU A 64 -20.20 22.49 1.55
CA LEU A 64 -19.00 23.29 1.33
C LEU A 64 -19.04 24.01 -0.02
N VAL A 65 -19.30 23.28 -1.12
CA VAL A 65 -19.26 23.83 -2.49
C VAL A 65 -20.44 24.74 -2.81
N HIS A 66 -21.65 24.46 -2.30
CA HIS A 66 -22.86 25.20 -2.69
C HIS A 66 -23.31 26.22 -1.65
N GLY A 67 -22.92 26.07 -0.39
CA GLY A 67 -23.32 26.97 0.69
C GLY A 67 -22.18 27.86 1.19
N ILE A 68 -21.00 27.28 1.42
CA ILE A 68 -19.93 27.96 2.17
C ILE A 68 -18.91 28.65 1.25
N PHE A 69 -18.46 27.99 0.18
CA PHE A 69 -17.43 28.51 -0.73
C PHE A 69 -17.88 29.58 -1.74
N PRO A 70 -19.13 29.61 -2.24
CA PRO A 70 -19.51 30.56 -3.30
C PRO A 70 -19.33 32.04 -2.91
N THR A 71 -18.54 32.75 -3.71
CA THR A 71 -18.16 34.17 -3.63
C THR A 71 -19.31 35.17 -3.73
N ARG A 72 -20.54 34.74 -4.05
CA ARG A 72 -21.73 35.60 -3.99
C ARG A 72 -22.25 35.81 -2.56
N SER A 73 -21.78 35.01 -1.62
CA SER A 73 -21.97 35.32 -0.21
C SER A 73 -20.81 36.20 0.25
N VAL A 74 -21.09 37.29 0.94
CA VAL A 74 -20.10 38.17 1.59
C VAL A 74 -19.42 37.45 2.77
N LEU A 75 -19.41 36.10 2.81
CA LEU A 75 -19.26 35.30 4.02
C LEU A 75 -18.00 34.42 4.06
N CYS A 76 -17.24 34.27 2.97
CA CYS A 76 -16.05 33.41 2.97
C CYS A 76 -14.99 33.83 1.94
N THR A 77 -13.87 34.32 2.44
CA THR A 77 -12.65 34.71 1.73
C THR A 77 -11.74 33.51 1.48
N PRO A 78 -10.79 33.55 0.52
CA PRO A 78 -9.83 32.45 0.31
C PRO A 78 -9.07 32.00 1.59
N PRO A 79 -8.63 32.91 2.49
CA PRO A 79 -8.09 32.50 3.79
C PRO A 79 -9.05 31.67 4.64
N GLU A 80 -10.33 32.06 4.72
CA GLU A 80 -11.35 31.33 5.49
C GLU A 80 -11.66 29.95 4.86
N ILE A 81 -11.68 29.86 3.52
CA ILE A 81 -11.81 28.57 2.81
C ILE A 81 -10.64 27.65 3.20
N ASN A 82 -9.40 28.16 3.14
CA ASN A 82 -8.23 27.37 3.53
C ASN A 82 -8.28 26.95 5.02
N GLU A 83 -8.78 27.80 5.92
CA GLU A 83 -8.96 27.48 7.33
C GLU A 83 -9.99 26.36 7.53
N ILE A 84 -11.14 26.42 6.86
CA ILE A 84 -12.18 25.38 6.91
C ILE A 84 -11.63 24.05 6.39
N LEU A 85 -10.91 24.06 5.27
CA LEU A 85 -10.29 22.86 4.71
C LEU A 85 -9.22 22.28 5.64
N THR A 86 -8.41 23.13 6.28
CA THR A 86 -7.41 22.71 7.27
C THR A 86 -8.08 22.10 8.51
N THR A 87 -9.20 22.66 8.95
CA THR A 87 -10.03 22.11 10.03
C THR A 87 -10.59 20.74 9.65
N ASP A 88 -11.09 20.57 8.42
CA ASP A 88 -11.57 19.27 7.91
C ASP A 88 -10.43 18.24 7.77
N LEU A 89 -9.24 18.66 7.36
CA LEU A 89 -8.04 17.80 7.38
C LEU A 89 -7.69 17.38 8.83
N SER A 90 -7.94 18.23 9.82
CA SER A 90 -7.73 17.89 11.23
C SER A 90 -8.79 16.90 11.74
N LEU A 91 -10.06 17.10 11.37
CA LEU A 91 -11.17 16.16 11.62
C LEU A 91 -10.86 14.77 11.03
N THR A 92 -10.46 14.71 9.76
CA THR A 92 -10.11 13.43 9.10
C THR A 92 -8.90 12.77 9.78
N THR A 93 -7.91 13.54 10.24
CA THR A 93 -6.77 13.00 11.01
C THR A 93 -7.26 12.34 12.31
N ALA A 94 -8.18 12.99 13.04
CA ALA A 94 -8.76 12.42 14.26
C ALA A 94 -9.53 11.13 13.98
N HIS A 95 -10.29 11.07 12.88
CA HIS A 95 -10.99 9.85 12.48
C HIS A 95 -10.02 8.75 12.01
N LEU A 96 -8.94 9.08 11.28
CA LEU A 96 -7.95 8.09 10.83
C LEU A 96 -7.25 7.37 11.99
N LYS A 97 -7.05 8.04 13.14
CA LYS A 97 -6.49 7.40 14.33
C LYS A 97 -7.36 6.26 14.87
N GLN A 98 -8.69 6.35 14.68
CA GLN A 98 -9.66 5.36 15.18
C GLN A 98 -10.13 4.40 14.08
N HIS A 99 -10.21 4.90 12.84
CA HIS A 99 -10.79 4.23 11.69
C HIS A 99 -9.86 4.29 10.47
N PRO A 100 -8.63 3.75 10.56
CA PRO A 100 -7.58 3.94 9.55
C PRO A 100 -7.86 3.27 8.20
N LYS A 101 -8.89 2.42 8.13
CA LYS A 101 -9.25 1.61 6.94
C LYS A 101 -10.58 2.03 6.30
N VAL A 102 -11.12 3.19 6.68
CA VAL A 102 -12.34 3.72 6.07
C VAL A 102 -11.99 4.52 4.83
N TYR A 103 -12.43 4.03 3.66
CA TYR A 103 -12.20 4.66 2.35
C TYR A 103 -12.57 6.14 2.30
N TRP A 104 -13.72 6.49 2.89
CA TRP A 104 -14.29 7.83 2.77
C TRP A 104 -13.51 8.90 3.51
N ILE A 105 -12.79 8.55 4.58
CA ILE A 105 -11.91 9.49 5.28
C ILE A 105 -10.73 9.85 4.37
N TRP A 106 -10.07 8.85 3.78
CA TRP A 106 -8.97 9.06 2.84
C TRP A 106 -9.43 9.81 1.58
N ASN A 107 -10.59 9.46 1.05
CA ASN A 107 -11.20 10.13 -0.10
C ASN A 107 -11.51 11.61 0.19
N HIS A 108 -12.16 11.90 1.33
CA HIS A 108 -12.46 13.27 1.72
C HIS A 108 -11.19 14.09 1.94
N ARG A 109 -10.15 13.48 2.51
CA ARG A 109 -8.85 14.11 2.70
C ARG A 109 -8.23 14.56 1.37
N ARG A 110 -8.27 13.71 0.33
CA ARG A 110 -7.84 14.08 -1.04
C ARG A 110 -8.67 15.24 -1.59
N TRP A 111 -9.99 15.16 -1.43
CA TRP A 111 -10.88 16.22 -1.89
C TRP A 111 -10.57 17.56 -1.21
N CYS A 112 -10.29 17.58 0.10
CA CYS A 112 -9.92 18.81 0.80
C CYS A 112 -8.65 19.44 0.21
N LEU A 113 -7.63 18.62 -0.06
CA LEU A 113 -6.39 19.08 -0.69
C LEU A 113 -6.68 19.68 -2.07
N GLU A 114 -7.41 18.97 -2.93
CA GLU A 114 -7.75 19.40 -4.28
C GLU A 114 -8.55 20.72 -4.33
N ASN A 115 -9.20 21.11 -3.23
CA ASN A 115 -9.98 22.35 -3.13
C ASN A 115 -9.27 23.48 -2.38
N VAL A 116 -8.00 23.32 -2.00
CA VAL A 116 -7.21 24.41 -1.39
C VAL A 116 -7.11 25.59 -2.37
N PRO A 117 -7.51 26.81 -1.94
CA PRO A 117 -7.53 27.98 -2.81
C PRO A 117 -6.11 28.46 -3.15
N VAL A 118 -6.02 29.32 -4.16
CA VAL A 118 -4.80 30.06 -4.52
C VAL A 118 -4.51 31.10 -3.43
N GLY A 119 -3.26 31.18 -2.96
CA GLY A 119 -2.80 32.11 -1.94
C GLY A 119 -1.66 31.52 -1.07
N PRO A 120 -1.14 32.28 -0.09
CA PRO A 120 -1.80 33.38 0.62
C PRO A 120 -1.71 34.76 -0.02
N THR A 121 -0.77 34.97 -0.93
CA THR A 121 -0.50 36.28 -1.57
C THR A 121 -0.40 36.11 -3.08
N GLU A 122 -0.44 37.21 -3.82
CA GLU A 122 -0.22 37.20 -5.28
C GLU A 122 1.20 36.72 -5.64
N ASP A 123 2.19 37.01 -4.79
CA ASP A 123 3.59 36.59 -4.98
C ASP A 123 3.86 35.12 -4.58
N ASP A 124 2.97 34.48 -3.80
CA ASP A 124 3.05 33.05 -3.45
C ASP A 124 1.68 32.36 -3.63
N PRO A 125 1.23 32.18 -4.88
CA PRO A 125 -0.10 31.63 -5.19
C PRO A 125 -0.28 30.16 -4.74
N ASP A 126 0.82 29.44 -4.52
CA ASP A 126 0.83 28.03 -4.09
C ASP A 126 1.17 27.85 -2.60
N GLY A 127 1.34 28.92 -1.83
CA GLY A 127 1.80 28.86 -0.45
C GLY A 127 0.93 27.97 0.45
N TRP A 128 -0.39 28.14 0.40
CA TRP A 128 -1.33 27.29 1.14
C TRP A 128 -1.32 25.85 0.64
N ARG A 129 -1.28 25.63 -0.68
CA ARG A 129 -1.22 24.29 -1.28
C ARG A 129 0.03 23.55 -0.81
N ARG A 130 1.19 24.20 -0.90
CA ARG A 130 2.49 23.68 -0.45
C ARG A 130 2.47 23.36 1.04
N ALA A 131 1.94 24.27 1.87
CA ALA A 131 1.85 24.08 3.32
C ALA A 131 0.96 22.88 3.70
N ASN A 132 -0.20 22.73 3.06
CA ASN A 132 -1.10 21.60 3.31
C ASN A 132 -0.46 20.28 2.87
N TRP A 133 0.03 20.18 1.63
CA TRP A 133 0.65 18.94 1.14
C TRP A 133 1.90 18.50 1.91
N ASN A 134 2.71 19.45 2.38
CA ASN A 134 3.89 19.13 3.19
C ASN A 134 3.53 18.40 4.50
N LYS A 135 2.36 18.71 5.09
CA LYS A 135 1.86 18.02 6.29
C LYS A 135 1.40 16.59 5.99
N GLU A 136 0.94 16.32 4.77
CA GLU A 136 0.35 15.03 4.40
C GLU A 136 1.34 13.88 4.43
N LEU A 137 2.60 14.14 4.08
CA LEU A 137 3.65 13.13 4.18
C LEU A 137 3.92 12.76 5.64
N PHE A 138 3.88 13.71 6.56
CA PHE A 138 3.98 13.40 7.99
C PHE A 138 2.79 12.55 8.46
N VAL A 139 1.56 12.91 8.07
CA VAL A 139 0.36 12.16 8.46
C VAL A 139 0.41 10.73 7.93
N VAL A 140 0.71 10.54 6.64
CA VAL A 140 0.73 9.19 6.06
C VAL A 140 1.87 8.35 6.65
N GLU A 141 3.01 8.95 6.97
CA GLU A 141 4.10 8.25 7.64
C GLU A 141 3.70 7.78 9.04
N ARG A 142 3.05 8.63 9.83
CA ARG A 142 2.51 8.22 11.14
C ARG A 142 1.48 7.10 11.01
N MET A 143 0.64 7.12 9.98
CA MET A 143 -0.31 6.04 9.71
C MET A 143 0.41 4.72 9.35
N LEU A 144 1.50 4.79 8.59
CA LEU A 144 2.34 3.65 8.21
C LEU A 144 3.31 3.20 9.32
N ASP A 145 3.56 4.03 10.34
CA ASP A 145 4.26 3.63 11.55
C ASP A 145 3.32 2.81 12.46
N ALA A 146 2.03 3.18 12.51
CA ALA A 146 1.03 2.46 13.29
C ALA A 146 0.59 1.14 12.64
N ASP A 147 0.39 1.12 11.32
CA ASP A 147 0.11 -0.10 10.54
C ASP A 147 0.90 -0.07 9.23
N ALA A 148 2.06 -0.71 9.23
CA ALA A 148 2.98 -0.76 8.10
C ALA A 148 2.38 -1.41 6.83
N ARG A 149 1.29 -2.18 6.97
CA ARG A 149 0.59 -2.86 5.87
C ARG A 149 -0.72 -2.19 5.49
N ASN A 150 -1.00 -0.99 6.01
CA ASN A 150 -2.20 -0.23 5.64
C ASN A 150 -2.14 0.20 4.17
N PHE A 151 -2.83 -0.54 3.30
CA PHE A 151 -2.83 -0.27 1.87
C PHE A 151 -3.50 1.08 1.51
N HIS A 152 -4.42 1.59 2.33
CA HIS A 152 -4.98 2.93 2.12
C HIS A 152 -3.93 4.00 2.33
N ALA A 153 -3.12 3.88 3.38
CA ALA A 153 -2.03 4.81 3.64
C ALA A 153 -0.96 4.73 2.55
N TRP A 154 -0.58 3.54 2.08
CA TRP A 154 0.34 3.42 0.93
C TRP A 154 -0.23 4.01 -0.37
N ASN A 155 -1.52 3.77 -0.67
CA ASN A 155 -2.21 4.39 -1.79
C ASN A 155 -2.22 5.92 -1.67
N TYR A 156 -2.52 6.43 -0.47
CA TYR A 156 -2.54 7.85 -0.19
C TYR A 156 -1.14 8.48 -0.30
N ARG A 157 -0.10 7.79 0.17
CA ARG A 157 1.30 8.25 0.03
C ARG A 157 1.66 8.43 -1.44
N ARG A 158 1.34 7.45 -2.30
CA ARG A 158 1.56 7.57 -3.75
C ARG A 158 0.83 8.76 -4.35
N TYR A 159 -0.42 8.98 -3.96
CA TYR A 159 -1.17 10.17 -4.37
C TYR A 159 -0.48 11.46 -3.94
N VAL A 160 -0.08 11.59 -2.67
CA VAL A 160 0.60 12.79 -2.15
C VAL A 160 1.93 13.04 -2.87
N LEU A 161 2.72 11.99 -3.11
CA LEU A 161 3.99 12.10 -3.84
C LEU A 161 3.77 12.51 -5.31
N ALA A 162 2.72 12.01 -5.96
CA ALA A 162 2.41 12.37 -7.34
C ALA A 162 1.83 13.79 -7.46
N SER A 163 1.04 14.24 -6.47
CA SER A 163 0.26 15.48 -6.54
C SER A 163 0.89 16.66 -5.78
N THR A 164 2.01 16.48 -5.09
CA THR A 164 2.67 17.58 -4.37
C THR A 164 3.14 18.69 -5.32
N PRO A 165 2.93 19.98 -4.99
CA PRO A 165 3.43 21.10 -5.80
C PRO A 165 4.95 21.12 -5.91
N VAL A 166 5.64 20.66 -4.86
CA VAL A 166 7.11 20.53 -4.84
C VAL A 166 7.43 19.05 -4.92
N GLN A 167 7.93 18.64 -6.08
CA GLN A 167 8.36 17.27 -6.31
C GLN A 167 9.61 16.97 -5.46
N ARG A 168 9.57 15.83 -4.77
CA ARG A 168 10.73 15.35 -4.02
C ARG A 168 11.69 14.63 -4.96
N ALA A 169 12.96 14.59 -4.59
CA ALA A 169 13.92 13.71 -5.25
C ALA A 169 13.40 12.26 -5.16
N GLU A 170 13.39 11.55 -6.29
CA GLU A 170 12.86 10.18 -6.36
C GLU A 170 13.64 9.23 -5.42
N GLN A 171 14.94 9.50 -5.22
CA GLN A 171 15.78 8.78 -4.27
C GLN A 171 15.26 8.84 -2.82
N ALA A 172 14.53 9.89 -2.45
CA ALA A 172 13.96 10.02 -1.10
C ALA A 172 12.94 8.91 -0.81
N GLU A 173 12.21 8.43 -1.82
CA GLU A 173 11.26 7.33 -1.64
C GLU A 173 11.98 5.97 -1.57
N LEU A 174 13.10 5.80 -2.28
CA LEU A 174 13.97 4.65 -2.07
C LEU A 174 14.55 4.64 -0.64
N THR A 175 15.03 5.77 -0.13
CA THR A 175 15.47 5.89 1.26
C THR A 175 14.34 5.56 2.24
N TYR A 176 13.12 6.03 1.98
CA TYR A 176 11.96 5.75 2.82
C TYR A 176 11.62 4.24 2.85
N THR A 177 11.56 3.60 1.68
CA THR A 177 11.27 2.16 1.59
C THR A 177 12.37 1.32 2.21
N THR A 178 13.64 1.68 2.05
CA THR A 178 14.78 1.05 2.76
C THR A 178 14.56 1.07 4.26
N ARG A 179 14.30 2.23 4.87
CA ARG A 179 14.04 2.34 6.32
C ARG A 179 12.85 1.48 6.77
N LYS A 180 11.80 1.39 5.96
CA LYS A 180 10.61 0.59 6.27
C LYS A 180 10.85 -0.92 6.17
N ILE A 181 11.74 -1.33 5.28
CA ILE A 181 12.20 -2.72 5.12
C ILE A 181 13.14 -3.09 6.27
N GLU A 182 14.13 -2.25 6.58
CA GLU A 182 15.08 -2.49 7.68
C GLU A 182 14.37 -2.56 9.04
N ALA A 183 13.31 -1.77 9.24
CA ALA A 183 12.50 -1.84 10.45
C ALA A 183 11.63 -3.11 10.53
N ASN A 184 11.26 -3.69 9.39
CA ASN A 184 10.45 -4.92 9.31
C ASN A 184 10.53 -5.51 7.89
N PHE A 185 11.38 -6.53 7.71
CA PHE A 185 11.59 -7.17 6.41
C PHE A 185 10.33 -7.91 5.90
N SER A 186 9.39 -8.25 6.79
CA SER A 186 8.07 -8.81 6.44
C SER A 186 7.10 -7.77 5.87
N ASN A 187 7.51 -6.51 5.74
CA ASN A 187 6.68 -5.45 5.18
C ASN A 187 6.58 -5.54 3.66
N PHE A 188 5.73 -6.45 3.17
CA PHE A 188 5.44 -6.60 1.74
C PHE A 188 5.05 -5.29 1.05
N SER A 189 4.36 -4.39 1.74
CA SER A 189 3.95 -3.12 1.15
C SER A 189 5.14 -2.18 0.88
N ALA A 190 6.18 -2.22 1.70
CA ALA A 190 7.41 -1.46 1.46
C ALA A 190 8.21 -2.05 0.28
N TRP A 191 8.35 -3.38 0.21
CA TRP A 191 8.95 -4.06 -0.95
C TRP A 191 8.20 -3.75 -2.24
N HIS A 192 6.86 -3.81 -2.20
CA HIS A 192 6.04 -3.48 -3.35
C HIS A 192 6.21 -2.02 -3.78
N GLN A 193 6.18 -1.07 -2.84
CA GLN A 193 6.42 0.34 -3.15
C GLN A 193 7.82 0.53 -3.76
N ARG A 194 8.84 -0.13 -3.20
CA ARG A 194 10.22 -0.07 -3.71
C ARG A 194 10.30 -0.56 -5.15
N SER A 195 9.65 -1.69 -5.47
CA SER A 195 9.60 -2.22 -6.83
C SER A 195 9.03 -1.21 -7.84
N LYS A 196 7.96 -0.50 -7.46
CA LYS A 196 7.33 0.52 -8.32
C LYS A 196 8.23 1.73 -8.54
N VAL A 197 8.93 2.18 -7.50
CA VAL A 197 9.85 3.31 -7.59
C VAL A 197 11.05 2.96 -8.47
N LEU A 198 11.65 1.77 -8.27
CA LEU A 198 12.76 1.29 -9.09
C LEU A 198 12.36 1.15 -10.56
N THR A 199 11.21 0.53 -10.86
CA THR A 199 10.71 0.44 -12.24
C THR A 199 10.56 1.83 -12.87
N SER A 200 9.94 2.78 -12.17
CA SER A 200 9.79 4.16 -12.68
C SER A 200 11.13 4.85 -12.92
N LEU A 201 12.13 4.59 -12.09
CA LEU A 201 13.48 5.16 -12.21
C LEU A 201 14.29 4.53 -13.35
N TRP A 202 14.15 3.22 -13.55
CA TRP A 202 14.75 2.50 -14.68
C TRP A 202 14.13 2.95 -16.00
N ASP A 203 12.79 3.01 -16.08
CA ASP A 203 12.06 3.41 -17.30
C ASP A 203 12.36 4.86 -17.71
N SER A 204 12.60 5.74 -16.74
CA SER A 204 12.96 7.15 -16.99
C SER A 204 14.46 7.37 -17.20
N GLY A 205 15.30 6.33 -17.12
CA GLY A 205 16.75 6.44 -17.30
C GLY A 205 17.47 7.22 -16.19
N LYS A 206 16.83 7.42 -15.04
CA LYS A 206 17.37 8.22 -13.92
C LYS A 206 18.20 7.43 -12.94
N LEU A 207 18.23 6.11 -13.08
CA LEU A 207 18.97 5.20 -12.23
C LEU A 207 19.70 4.14 -13.09
N ASP A 208 20.98 3.93 -12.80
CA ASP A 208 21.75 2.87 -13.45
C ASP A 208 21.19 1.50 -13.09
N ILE A 209 20.65 0.80 -14.08
CA ILE A 209 19.94 -0.47 -13.88
C ILE A 209 20.88 -1.54 -13.33
N LYS A 210 22.10 -1.64 -13.86
CA LYS A 210 23.01 -2.73 -13.49
C LYS A 210 23.48 -2.60 -12.05
N LYS A 211 23.96 -1.41 -11.68
CA LYS A 211 24.44 -1.10 -10.34
C LYS A 211 23.30 -1.21 -9.32
N SER A 212 22.15 -0.58 -9.61
CA SER A 212 21.03 -0.60 -8.66
C SER A 212 20.48 -2.02 -8.46
N LYS A 213 20.40 -2.86 -9.51
CA LYS A 213 20.02 -4.27 -9.33
C LYS A 213 20.99 -5.03 -8.41
N GLU A 214 22.28 -4.78 -8.49
CA GLU A 214 23.26 -5.41 -7.61
C GLU A 214 23.04 -5.00 -6.14
N ASP A 215 22.81 -3.71 -5.88
CA ASP A 215 22.47 -3.22 -4.54
C ASP A 215 21.17 -3.89 -4.02
N GLU A 216 20.18 -4.11 -4.89
CA GLU A 216 18.93 -4.78 -4.53
C GLU A 216 19.10 -6.29 -4.29
N TYR A 217 19.98 -6.97 -5.02
CA TYR A 217 20.29 -8.38 -4.76
C TYR A 217 20.90 -8.56 -3.38
N GLU A 218 21.85 -7.71 -2.99
CA GLU A 218 22.43 -7.74 -1.65
C GLU A 218 21.38 -7.45 -0.56
N LEU A 219 20.54 -6.44 -0.77
CA LEU A 219 19.47 -6.08 0.17
C LEU A 219 18.49 -7.24 0.39
N VAL A 220 17.97 -7.84 -0.69
CA VAL A 220 16.98 -8.93 -0.57
C VAL A 220 17.62 -10.23 -0.08
N LYS A 221 18.88 -10.50 -0.46
CA LYS A 221 19.63 -11.66 0.04
C LYS A 221 19.79 -11.58 1.56
N ASN A 222 20.24 -10.45 2.09
CA ASN A 222 20.34 -10.27 3.54
C ASN A 222 19.01 -10.54 4.27
N ALA A 223 17.89 -10.08 3.69
CA ALA A 223 16.57 -10.34 4.25
C ALA A 223 16.16 -11.82 4.17
N MET A 224 16.47 -12.51 3.06
CA MET A 224 16.21 -13.95 2.86
C MET A 224 16.97 -14.83 3.84
N TYR A 225 18.24 -14.52 4.14
CA TYR A 225 19.03 -15.28 5.11
C TYR A 225 18.62 -14.94 6.56
N THR A 226 18.07 -13.75 6.81
CA THR A 226 17.59 -13.36 8.15
C THR A 226 16.28 -14.05 8.51
N ASP A 227 15.32 -14.10 7.58
CA ASP A 227 14.05 -14.82 7.76
C ASP A 227 13.63 -15.52 6.44
N PRO A 228 14.12 -16.75 6.21
CA PRO A 228 13.78 -17.51 5.01
C PRO A 228 12.29 -17.91 4.96
N GLY A 229 11.55 -17.79 6.07
CA GLY A 229 10.12 -18.06 6.13
C GLY A 229 9.25 -16.94 5.57
N ASP A 230 9.77 -15.71 5.45
CA ASP A 230 8.99 -14.56 5.03
C ASP A 230 8.73 -14.55 3.52
N GLN A 231 7.45 -14.62 3.13
CA GLN A 231 7.10 -14.67 1.70
C GLN A 231 7.47 -13.41 0.90
N SER A 232 7.58 -12.26 1.56
CA SER A 232 7.71 -10.96 0.90
C SER A 232 9.05 -10.84 0.17
N VAL A 233 10.11 -11.34 0.80
CA VAL A 233 11.47 -11.29 0.25
C VAL A 233 11.59 -12.16 -0.99
N TRP A 234 10.96 -13.34 -0.99
CA TRP A 234 10.94 -14.25 -2.14
C TRP A 234 10.16 -13.70 -3.32
N ILE A 235 9.02 -13.04 -3.05
CA ILE A 235 8.23 -12.39 -4.10
C ILE A 235 9.00 -11.22 -4.71
N TYR A 236 9.70 -10.42 -3.89
CA TYR A 236 10.53 -9.32 -4.37
C TYR A 236 11.74 -9.81 -5.18
N HIS A 237 12.42 -10.85 -4.69
CA HIS A 237 13.54 -11.49 -5.39
C HIS A 237 13.12 -12.02 -6.77
N ARG A 238 11.96 -12.68 -6.87
CA ARG A 238 11.39 -13.12 -8.15
C ARG A 238 11.17 -11.95 -9.11
N TRP A 239 10.56 -10.86 -8.64
CA TRP A 239 10.38 -9.65 -9.46
C TRP A 239 11.71 -9.07 -9.96
N LEU A 240 12.77 -9.10 -9.14
CA LEU A 240 14.07 -8.54 -9.48
C LEU A 240 14.81 -9.36 -10.55
N VAL A 241 14.73 -10.69 -10.43
CA VAL A 241 15.33 -11.66 -11.36
C VAL A 241 14.55 -11.77 -12.66
N GLU A 242 13.21 -11.67 -12.61
CA GLU A 242 12.38 -11.69 -13.82
C GLU A 242 12.79 -10.57 -14.81
N PRO A 243 12.80 -10.86 -16.13
CA PRO A 243 12.34 -12.10 -16.79
C PRO A 243 13.38 -13.25 -16.82
N GLY A 244 14.56 -13.10 -16.20
CA GLY A 244 15.60 -14.14 -16.18
C GLY A 244 16.44 -14.20 -17.45
N ASN A 245 16.68 -13.06 -18.11
CA ASN A 245 17.44 -12.98 -19.37
C ASN A 245 18.97 -13.02 -19.17
N ASP A 246 19.47 -12.75 -17.97
CA ASP A 246 20.89 -12.82 -17.65
C ASP A 246 21.21 -14.19 -17.05
N TYR A 247 21.94 -15.01 -17.80
CA TYR A 247 22.29 -16.38 -17.41
C TYR A 247 23.20 -16.42 -16.18
N GLU A 248 24.18 -15.51 -16.09
CA GLU A 248 25.17 -15.53 -15.01
C GLU A 248 24.53 -15.11 -13.69
N ILE A 249 23.66 -14.10 -13.73
CA ILE A 249 22.86 -13.70 -12.56
C ILE A 249 21.94 -14.85 -12.15
N LEU A 250 21.17 -15.43 -13.09
CA LEU A 250 20.26 -16.54 -12.76
C LEU A 250 21.00 -17.71 -12.11
N ARG A 251 22.17 -18.09 -12.63
CA ARG A 251 23.01 -19.15 -12.04
C ARG A 251 23.50 -18.76 -10.65
N ARG A 252 23.99 -17.54 -10.45
CA ARG A 252 24.45 -17.03 -9.15
C ARG A 252 23.33 -17.09 -8.11
N GLU A 253 22.14 -16.63 -8.45
CA GLU A 253 20.99 -16.62 -7.54
C GLU A 253 20.52 -18.05 -7.22
N ILE A 254 20.52 -18.97 -8.20
CA ILE A 254 20.24 -20.40 -7.97
C ILE A 254 21.24 -20.99 -6.97
N THR A 255 22.54 -20.75 -7.15
CA THR A 255 23.58 -21.23 -6.23
C THR A 255 23.34 -20.71 -4.81
N SER A 256 23.09 -19.41 -4.64
CA SER A 256 22.86 -18.83 -3.32
C SER A 256 21.62 -19.42 -2.63
N ILE A 257 20.53 -19.68 -3.37
CA ILE A 257 19.32 -20.29 -2.78
C ILE A 257 19.55 -21.77 -2.45
N GLN A 258 20.37 -22.47 -3.23
CA GLN A 258 20.74 -23.85 -2.92
C GLN A 258 21.55 -23.93 -1.62
N GLU A 259 22.51 -23.03 -1.41
CA GLU A 259 23.25 -22.93 -0.14
C GLU A 259 22.31 -22.69 1.04
N LEU A 260 21.32 -21.80 0.90
CA LEU A 260 20.33 -21.55 1.94
C LEU A 260 19.41 -22.76 2.18
N LEU A 261 19.05 -23.53 1.14
CA LEU A 261 18.30 -24.77 1.28
C LEU A 261 19.12 -25.85 2.00
N ASP A 262 20.43 -25.91 1.78
CA ASP A 262 21.31 -26.87 2.45
C ASP A 262 21.37 -26.59 3.97
N GLU A 263 21.30 -25.32 4.38
CA GLU A 263 21.18 -24.92 5.79
C GLU A 263 19.76 -25.08 6.36
N GLN A 264 18.73 -24.89 5.52
CA GLN A 264 17.31 -24.91 5.91
C GLN A 264 16.54 -25.92 5.03
N PRO A 265 16.73 -27.24 5.24
CA PRO A 265 16.28 -28.28 4.32
C PRO A 265 14.76 -28.44 4.21
N ASP A 266 13.99 -27.85 5.12
CA ASP A 266 12.52 -27.81 5.10
C ASP A 266 11.98 -26.46 4.59
N SER A 267 12.84 -25.56 4.09
CA SER A 267 12.41 -24.27 3.57
C SER A 267 11.65 -24.43 2.25
N LYS A 268 10.32 -24.39 2.34
CA LYS A 268 9.44 -24.40 1.17
C LYS A 268 9.77 -23.30 0.16
N TRP A 269 10.22 -22.14 0.64
CA TRP A 269 10.46 -20.99 -0.23
C TRP A 269 11.73 -21.14 -1.04
N CYS A 270 12.78 -21.75 -0.45
CA CYS A 270 13.97 -22.12 -1.20
C CYS A 270 13.63 -23.14 -2.28
N MET A 271 12.92 -24.21 -1.93
CA MET A 271 12.52 -25.25 -2.89
C MET A 271 11.65 -24.67 -4.02
N GLU A 272 10.61 -23.88 -3.70
CA GLU A 272 9.73 -23.29 -4.72
C GLU A 272 10.49 -22.32 -5.63
N SER A 273 11.42 -21.54 -5.07
CA SER A 273 12.20 -20.57 -5.85
C SER A 273 13.24 -21.25 -6.74
N LEU A 274 13.90 -22.32 -6.28
CA LEU A 274 14.78 -23.13 -7.11
C LEU A 274 14.04 -23.75 -8.29
N VAL A 275 12.86 -24.35 -8.06
CA VAL A 275 12.03 -24.89 -9.15
C VAL A 275 11.65 -23.79 -10.15
N PHE A 276 11.29 -22.60 -9.65
CA PHE A 276 10.97 -21.46 -10.50
C PHE A 276 12.15 -21.03 -11.37
N TYR A 277 13.34 -20.85 -10.79
CA TYR A 277 14.53 -20.39 -11.51
C TYR A 277 15.11 -21.43 -12.46
N HIS A 278 15.09 -22.70 -12.10
CA HIS A 278 15.45 -23.78 -13.01
C HIS A 278 14.52 -23.86 -14.22
N ARG A 279 13.21 -23.64 -14.05
CA ARG A 279 12.28 -23.53 -15.18
C ARG A 279 12.59 -22.34 -16.08
N LEU A 280 12.99 -21.19 -15.52
CA LEU A 280 13.46 -20.05 -16.31
C LEU A 280 14.76 -20.37 -17.06
N GLN A 281 15.68 -21.09 -16.42
CA GLN A 281 16.94 -21.52 -17.03
C GLN A 281 16.70 -22.43 -18.23
N LEU A 282 15.82 -23.43 -18.10
CA LEU A 282 15.42 -24.33 -19.19
C LEU A 282 14.74 -23.59 -20.34
N ARG A 283 13.87 -22.61 -20.04
CA ARG A 283 13.09 -21.88 -21.06
C ARG A 283 13.93 -20.84 -21.81
N ASN A 284 14.69 -20.03 -21.09
CA ASN A 284 15.35 -18.86 -21.66
C ASN A 284 16.78 -19.17 -22.12
N HIS A 285 17.41 -20.21 -21.55
CA HIS A 285 18.84 -20.50 -21.75
C HIS A 285 19.11 -21.93 -22.22
N SER A 286 18.13 -22.59 -22.83
CA SER A 286 18.27 -23.96 -23.36
C SER A 286 19.49 -24.15 -24.26
N SER A 287 19.85 -23.13 -25.04
CA SER A 287 21.02 -23.14 -25.94
C SER A 287 22.36 -23.15 -25.22
N ARG A 288 22.39 -22.78 -23.93
CA ARG A 288 23.60 -22.82 -23.08
C ARG A 288 23.74 -24.11 -22.30
N LEU A 289 22.75 -25.01 -22.37
CA LEU A 289 22.69 -26.23 -21.58
C LEU A 289 22.93 -27.44 -22.48
N THR A 290 23.77 -28.37 -22.04
CA THR A 290 23.84 -29.69 -22.65
C THR A 290 22.58 -30.49 -22.34
N ASP A 291 22.31 -31.55 -23.09
CA ASP A 291 21.14 -32.39 -22.81
C ASP A 291 21.26 -33.08 -21.44
N THR A 292 22.49 -33.39 -21.00
CA THR A 292 22.76 -33.88 -19.65
C THR A 292 22.40 -32.83 -18.59
N ASP A 293 22.76 -31.56 -18.80
CA ASP A 293 22.39 -30.47 -17.87
C ASP A 293 20.88 -30.31 -17.77
N LYS A 294 20.18 -30.33 -18.92
CA LYS A 294 18.72 -30.21 -18.97
C LYS A 294 18.04 -31.35 -18.20
N GLN A 295 18.47 -32.59 -18.44
CA GLN A 295 17.97 -33.75 -17.72
C GLN A 295 18.24 -33.64 -16.22
N GLY A 296 19.44 -33.22 -15.82
CA GLY A 296 19.79 -32.99 -14.42
C GLY A 296 18.91 -31.94 -13.74
N ILE A 297 18.66 -30.82 -14.42
CA ILE A 297 17.79 -29.74 -13.92
C ILE A 297 16.34 -30.25 -13.79
N VAL A 298 15.81 -30.96 -14.79
CA VAL A 298 14.46 -31.54 -14.73
C VAL A 298 14.32 -32.50 -13.56
N GLN A 299 15.27 -33.43 -13.37
CA GLN A 299 15.25 -34.36 -12.25
C GLN A 299 15.31 -33.63 -10.90
N ARG A 300 16.15 -32.60 -10.79
CA ARG A 300 16.23 -31.77 -9.57
C ARG A 300 14.90 -31.08 -9.28
N CYS A 301 14.25 -30.48 -10.28
CA CYS A 301 12.94 -29.88 -10.11
C CYS A 301 11.88 -30.89 -9.63
N LEU A 302 11.85 -32.09 -10.22
CA LEU A 302 10.89 -33.13 -9.85
C LEU A 302 11.11 -33.61 -8.40
N GLN A 303 12.36 -33.74 -7.97
CA GLN A 303 12.70 -34.06 -6.58
C GLN A 303 12.17 -32.98 -5.62
N LEU A 304 12.50 -31.71 -5.87
CA LEU A 304 12.04 -30.59 -5.04
C LEU A 304 10.52 -30.49 -4.98
N LEU A 305 9.83 -30.71 -6.10
CA LEU A 305 8.37 -30.71 -6.16
C LEU A 305 7.75 -31.87 -5.40
N ASN A 306 8.39 -33.03 -5.38
CA ASN A 306 7.96 -34.15 -4.53
C ASN A 306 8.11 -33.78 -3.04
N ASP A 307 9.24 -33.22 -2.64
CA ASP A 307 9.49 -32.84 -1.24
C ASP A 307 8.51 -31.74 -0.77
N LEU A 308 8.21 -30.78 -1.64
CA LEU A 308 7.20 -29.73 -1.40
C LEU A 308 5.79 -30.28 -1.11
N GLN A 309 5.42 -31.44 -1.63
CA GLN A 309 4.10 -32.05 -1.34
C GLN A 309 3.97 -32.50 0.12
N ALA A 310 5.09 -32.76 0.79
CA ALA A 310 5.14 -33.03 2.23
C ALA A 310 5.25 -31.73 3.03
N VAL A 311 6.18 -30.84 2.65
CA VAL A 311 6.49 -29.60 3.38
C VAL A 311 5.36 -28.56 3.32
N ASP A 312 4.69 -28.38 2.17
CA ASP A 312 3.55 -27.46 1.99
C ASP A 312 2.32 -28.24 1.49
N SER A 313 1.91 -29.22 2.29
CA SER A 313 0.80 -30.14 1.95
C SER A 313 -0.51 -29.48 1.52
N PRO A 314 -0.94 -28.29 2.03
CA PRO A 314 -2.13 -27.61 1.53
C PRO A 314 -2.05 -27.24 0.03
N ARG A 315 -0.84 -27.16 -0.54
CA ARG A 315 -0.59 -26.86 -1.96
C ARG A 315 -0.17 -28.08 -2.78
N ARG A 316 -0.30 -29.30 -2.25
CA ARG A 316 0.11 -30.56 -2.92
C ARG A 316 -0.28 -30.65 -4.39
N GLN A 317 -1.55 -30.37 -4.73
CA GLN A 317 -2.04 -30.49 -6.11
C GLN A 317 -1.30 -29.54 -7.05
N ARG A 318 -0.99 -28.31 -6.60
CA ARG A 318 -0.19 -27.34 -7.38
C ARG A 318 1.18 -27.92 -7.75
N TYR A 319 1.83 -28.64 -6.84
CA TYR A 319 3.15 -29.23 -7.11
C TYR A 319 3.06 -30.43 -8.06
N ILE A 320 2.00 -31.24 -7.98
CA ILE A 320 1.73 -32.33 -8.94
C ILE A 320 1.54 -31.78 -10.36
N ASP A 321 0.71 -30.74 -10.49
CA ASP A 321 0.46 -30.09 -11.78
C ASP A 321 1.76 -29.49 -12.34
N LEU A 322 2.55 -28.84 -11.48
CA LEU A 322 3.84 -28.25 -11.86
C LEU A 322 4.88 -29.31 -12.27
N SER A 323 4.90 -30.49 -11.65
CA SER A 323 5.75 -31.60 -12.06
C SER A 323 5.44 -32.05 -13.48
N THR A 324 4.15 -32.11 -13.84
CA THR A 324 3.69 -32.44 -15.20
C THR A 324 4.15 -31.38 -16.21
N GLU A 325 4.17 -30.10 -15.84
CA GLU A 325 4.72 -29.05 -16.69
C GLU A 325 6.23 -29.14 -16.86
N VAL A 326 6.97 -29.44 -15.78
CA VAL A 326 8.44 -29.57 -15.81
C VAL A 326 8.86 -30.72 -16.71
N GLN A 327 8.15 -31.85 -16.70
CA GLN A 327 8.43 -32.98 -17.59
C GLN A 327 8.32 -32.62 -19.08
N LYS A 328 7.50 -31.63 -19.44
CA LYS A 328 7.37 -31.15 -20.83
C LYS A 328 8.53 -30.24 -21.27
N LEU A 329 9.38 -29.80 -20.33
CA LEU A 329 10.57 -29.00 -20.61
C LEU A 329 11.83 -29.85 -20.80
N ALA A 330 11.71 -31.18 -20.63
CA ALA A 330 12.78 -32.16 -20.80
C ALA A 330 13.18 -32.39 -22.25
#